data_AF-A0A969F5F7-F1
#
_entry.id   AF-A0A969F5F7-F1
#
_cell.length_a   1.000
_cell.length_b   1.000
_cell.length_c   1.000
_cell.angle_alpha   90.00
_cell.angle_beta   90.00
_cell.angle_gamma   90.00
#
_symmetry.space_group_name_H-M   'P 1'
#
loop_
_entity.id
_entity.type
_entity.pdbx_description
1 polymer ?
#
loop_
_entity_poly.entity_id
_entity_poly.type
_entity_poly.pdbx_seq_one_letter_code
_entity_poly.pdbx_strand_id
1 'polypeptide(L)' 'GNITRQPAYQNVPYRVVGDLSNTDTVMNQTFWIGVYPKLTPVMLDYVLTIFADFMRTYRK' A
#
# COMPACT_ATOMS: atom_id res chain seq x y z
N GLY A 1 6.30 4.45 -1.26
CA GLY A 1 6.71 4.48 0.16
C GLY A 1 7.98 5.31 0.31
N ASN A 2 8.48 5.47 1.53
CA ASN A 2 9.61 6.36 1.81
C ASN A 2 10.95 5.66 1.60
N ILE A 3 11.64 6.03 0.52
CA ILE A 3 12.92 5.41 0.13
C ILE A 3 14.05 5.74 1.12
N THR A 4 13.97 6.87 1.83
CA THR A 4 15.02 7.26 2.80
C THR A 4 15.06 6.33 4.02
N ARG A 5 13.99 5.58 4.27
CA ARG A 5 13.87 4.61 5.37
C ARG A 5 14.30 3.18 4.95
N GLN A 6 14.73 2.98 3.71
CA GLN A 6 15.24 1.69 3.23
C GLN A 6 16.66 1.45 3.73
N PRO A 7 17.01 0.25 4.23
CA PRO A 7 18.35 -0.06 4.73
C PRO A 7 19.48 0.26 3.73
N ALA A 8 19.24 0.03 2.44
CA ALA A 8 20.20 0.32 1.37
C ALA A 8 20.59 1.82 1.25
N TYR A 9 19.79 2.74 1.81
CA TYR A 9 19.99 4.19 1.69
C TYR A 9 20.46 4.86 2.99
N GLN A 10 20.78 4.10 4.05
CA GLN A 10 21.16 4.67 5.35
C GLN A 10 22.38 5.59 5.31
N ASN A 11 23.36 5.31 4.44
CA ASN A 11 24.61 6.06 4.32
C ASN A 11 24.78 6.74 2.95
N VAL A 12 23.70 6.83 2.17
CA VAL A 12 23.73 7.47 0.86
C VAL A 12 23.53 8.98 1.07
N PRO A 13 24.37 9.86 0.48
CA PRO A 13 24.15 11.30 0.55
C PRO A 13 22.91 11.69 -0.26
N TYR A 14 21.92 12.28 0.39
CA TYR A 14 20.72 12.85 -0.25
C TYR A 14 20.27 14.11 0.51
N ARG A 15 19.26 14.79 -0.05
CA ARG A 15 18.63 15.96 0.57
C ARG A 15 17.12 15.76 0.59
N VAL A 16 16.50 16.22 1.67
CA VAL A 16 15.05 16.36 1.77
C VAL A 16 14.73 17.85 1.85
N VAL A 17 13.76 18.30 1.07
CA VAL A 17 13.26 19.67 1.09
C VAL A 17 11.79 19.61 1.52
N GLY A 18 11.45 20.26 2.63
CA GLY A 18 10.12 20.11 3.26
C GLY A 18 9.96 18.79 4.01
N ASP A 19 8.72 18.35 4.20
CA ASP A 19 8.39 17.05 4.79
C ASP A 19 8.01 16.01 3.73
N LEU A 20 8.05 14.74 4.13
CA LEU A 20 7.65 13.59 3.31
C LEU A 20 6.40 12.91 3.89
N SER A 21 5.48 13.68 4.46
CA SER A 21 4.27 13.19 5.15
C SER A 21 3.48 12.19 4.31
N ASN A 22 3.13 12.56 3.08
CA ASN A 22 2.42 11.67 2.14
C ASN A 22 3.23 10.40 1.84
N THR A 23 4.55 10.51 1.72
CA THR A 23 5.41 9.36 1.43
C THR A 23 5.45 8.39 2.61
N ASP A 24 5.43 8.90 3.84
CA ASP A 24 5.31 8.11 5.07
C ASP A 24 3.89 7.49 5.20
N THR A 25 2.83 8.20 4.82
CA THR A 25 1.47 7.63 4.70
C THR A 25 1.44 6.48 3.69
N VAL A 26 2.02 6.67 2.50
CA VAL A 26 2.12 5.61 1.48
C VAL A 26 2.94 4.42 1.98
N MET A 27 3.96 4.63 2.79
CA MET A 27 4.75 3.55 3.38
C MET A 27 3.98 2.74 4.42
N ASN A 28 3.20 3.40 5.28
CA ASN A 28 2.57 2.76 6.44
C ASN A 28 1.13 2.29 6.20
N GLN A 29 0.41 2.93 5.28
CA GLN A 29 -1.06 2.78 5.17
C GLN A 29 -1.53 2.40 3.77
N THR A 30 -0.62 2.22 2.81
CA THR A 30 -0.98 1.89 1.43
C THR A 30 -0.46 0.53 1.04
N PHE A 31 -1.32 -0.23 0.36
CA PHE A 31 -0.98 -1.45 -0.33
C PHE A 31 -1.77 -1.50 -1.64
N TRP A 32 -1.38 -2.39 -2.55
CA TRP A 32 -1.97 -2.53 -3.87
C TRP A 32 -2.56 -3.93 -4.02
N ILE A 33 -3.57 -4.07 -4.86
CA ILE A 33 -4.15 -5.35 -5.25
C ILE A 33 -3.98 -5.58 -6.75
N GLY A 34 -4.06 -6.84 -7.17
CA GLY A 34 -3.96 -7.20 -8.58
C GLY A 34 -5.19 -6.76 -9.38
N VAL A 35 -4.96 -6.08 -10.50
CA VAL A 35 -5.98 -5.71 -11.50
C VAL A 35 -5.54 -6.09 -12.92
N TYR A 36 -4.71 -7.12 -13.01
CA TYR A 36 -4.16 -7.60 -14.28
C TYR A 36 -5.26 -8.12 -15.22
N PRO A 37 -5.23 -7.86 -16.55
CA PRO A 37 -6.32 -8.22 -17.45
C PRO A 37 -6.69 -9.71 -17.55
N LYS A 38 -5.86 -10.65 -17.10
CA LYS A 38 -6.23 -12.09 -17.07
C LYS A 38 -6.93 -12.52 -15.77
N LEU A 39 -7.19 -11.59 -14.85
CA LEU A 39 -8.04 -11.88 -13.70
C LEU A 39 -9.46 -12.10 -14.18
N THR A 40 -10.02 -13.26 -13.80
CA THR A 40 -11.40 -13.58 -14.17
C THR A 40 -12.37 -12.84 -13.24
N PRO A 41 -13.62 -12.63 -13.66
CA PRO A 41 -14.64 -12.03 -12.78
C PRO A 41 -14.77 -12.75 -11.43
N VAL A 42 -14.72 -14.09 -11.42
CA VAL A 42 -14.78 -14.90 -10.19
C VAL A 42 -13.64 -14.59 -9.21
N MET A 43 -12.42 -14.35 -9.72
CA MET A 43 -11.28 -13.96 -8.87
C MET A 43 -11.50 -12.58 -8.24
N LEU A 44 -12.06 -11.64 -9.00
CA LEU A 44 -12.38 -10.30 -8.51
C LEU A 44 -13.51 -10.35 -7.48
N ASP A 45 -14.56 -11.12 -7.74
CA ASP A 45 -15.69 -11.31 -6.82
C ASP A 45 -15.25 -11.91 -5.47
N TYR A 46 -14.31 -12.86 -5.51
CA TYR A 46 -13.71 -13.40 -4.30
C TYR A 46 -13.01 -12.30 -3.49
N VAL A 47 -12.16 -11.49 -4.12
CA VAL A 47 -11.46 -10.38 -3.45
C VAL A 47 -12.47 -9.40 -2.86
N LEU A 48 -13.48 -8.97 -3.63
CA LEU A 48 -14.53 -8.06 -3.15
C LEU A 48 -15.26 -8.61 -1.93
N THR A 49 -15.58 -9.91 -1.93
CA THR A 49 -16.22 -10.58 -0.78
C THR A 49 -15.35 -10.52 0.47
N ILE A 50 -14.05 -10.83 0.34
CA ILE A 50 -13.10 -10.76 1.47
C ILE A 50 -13.00 -9.33 2.02
N PHE A 51 -12.94 -8.32 1.15
CA PHE A 51 -12.93 -6.92 1.59
C PHE A 51 -14.23 -6.54 2.32
N ALA A 52 -15.39 -6.94 1.78
CA ALA A 52 -16.68 -6.68 2.43
C ALA A 52 -16.78 -7.33 3.81
N ASP A 53 -16.32 -8.58 3.94
CA ASP A 53 -16.32 -9.32 5.20
C ASP A 53 -15.35 -8.73 6.23
N PHE A 54 -14.15 -8.35 5.80
CA PHE A 54 -13.21 -7.65 6.66
C PHE A 54 -13.81 -6.34 7.19
N MET A 55 -14.36 -5.52 6.29
CA MET A 55 -14.97 -4.24 6.66
C MET A 55 -16.17 -4.43 7.58
N ARG A 56 -16.98 -5.47 7.38
CA ARG A 56 -18.11 -5.80 8.27
C ARG A 56 -17.64 -6.24 9.65
N THR A 57 -16.62 -7.09 9.73
CA THR A 57 -16.10 -7.64 10.98
C THR A 57 -15.42 -6.59 11.86
N TYR A 58 -14.68 -5.66 11.23
CA TYR A 58 -13.84 -4.70 11.94
C TYR A 58 -14.37 -3.26 11.89
N ARG A 59 -15.60 -3.04 11.43
CA ARG A 59 -16.26 -1.73 11.59
C ARG A 59 -16.51 -1.52 13.08
N LYS A 60 -15.90 -0.47 13.64
CA LYS A 60 -16.29 0.05 14.95
C LYS A 60 -17.66 0.68 14.90
#